data_AF-E4X0R4-F1
#
_entry.id   AF-E4X0R4-F1
#
_cell.length_a   1.000
_cell.length_b   1.000
_cell.length_c   1.000
_cell.angle_alpha   90.00
_cell.angle_beta   90.00
_cell.angle_gamma   90.00
#
_symmetry.space_group_name_H-M   'P 1'
#
loop_
_entity.id
_entity.type
_entity.pdbx_description
1 polymer ?
#
loop_
_entity_poly.entity_id
_entity_poly.type
_entity_poly.pdbx_seq_one_letter_code
_entity_poly.pdbx_strand_id
1 'polypeptide(L)'
;MSTRNKLDLDAKPAWVTAVDGGPRRVNHASAAIEDRVYLFGGYCSLDSTPYSEQATRTVTTIDVFCLHSTTMRWKKLRDNDGTDKVKNIIDRNSFKDTPYMRYGHAVTPYNDKVYLWGGRNDQYGPGKEENK
;
A
#
# COMPACT_ATOMS: atom_id res chain seq x y z
N MET A 1 2.69 19.93 8.67
CA MET A 1 2.81 20.62 7.37
C MET A 1 1.83 19.98 6.41
N SER A 2 0.98 20.75 5.74
CA SER A 2 0.09 20.24 4.71
C SER A 2 0.90 19.83 3.48
N THR A 3 0.85 18.56 3.07
CA THR A 3 1.50 18.09 1.83
C THR A 3 0.58 18.33 0.63
N ARG A 4 1.09 18.98 -0.41
CA ARG A 4 0.36 19.17 -1.67
C ARG A 4 0.55 17.92 -2.54
N ASN A 5 -0.54 17.21 -2.87
CA ASN A 5 -0.50 15.83 -3.37
C ASN A 5 -1.32 15.58 -4.64
N LYS A 6 -1.95 16.62 -5.22
CA LYS A 6 -2.63 16.57 -6.53
C LYS A 6 -2.23 17.79 -7.36
N LEU A 7 -1.97 17.61 -8.65
CA LEU A 7 -1.83 18.70 -9.61
C LEU A 7 -3.13 18.83 -10.42
N ASP A 8 -3.82 19.95 -10.29
CA ASP A 8 -5.00 20.28 -11.10
C ASP A 8 -4.55 20.97 -12.39
N LEU A 9 -4.98 20.47 -13.56
CA LEU A 9 -4.51 20.93 -14.88
C LEU A 9 -5.54 21.77 -15.65
N ASP A 10 -6.80 21.86 -15.20
CA ASP A 10 -7.92 22.24 -16.07
C ASP A 10 -8.12 23.76 -16.26
N ALA A 11 -7.60 24.59 -15.36
CA ALA A 11 -7.77 26.06 -15.46
C ALA A 11 -6.51 26.87 -15.12
N LYS A 12 -5.66 26.33 -14.24
CA LYS A 12 -4.32 26.86 -13.91
C LYS A 12 -3.59 25.78 -13.11
N PRO A 13 -2.44 25.26 -13.58
CA PRO A 13 -1.67 24.24 -12.87
C PRO A 13 -1.44 24.60 -11.41
N ALA A 14 -2.14 23.91 -10.51
CA ALA A 14 -2.09 24.20 -9.08
C ALA A 14 -1.95 22.90 -8.27
N TRP A 15 -1.07 22.96 -7.28
CA TRP A 15 -0.87 21.88 -6.33
C TRP A 15 -1.91 21.96 -5.21
N VAL A 16 -2.79 20.95 -5.14
CA VAL A 16 -3.86 20.81 -4.14
C VAL A 16 -3.38 19.93 -2.99
N THR A 17 -3.68 20.35 -1.77
CA THR A 17 -3.38 19.60 -0.55
C THR A 17 -4.35 18.44 -0.36
N ALA A 18 -3.84 17.21 -0.15
CA ALA A 18 -4.67 16.16 0.40
C ALA A 18 -4.82 16.32 1.92
N VAL A 19 -5.96 15.92 2.45
CA VAL A 19 -6.20 15.92 3.90
C VAL A 19 -5.39 14.79 4.55
N ASP A 20 -4.94 15.00 5.79
CA ASP A 20 -4.10 14.09 6.58
C ASP A 20 -4.53 12.61 6.52
N GLY A 21 -3.56 11.71 6.66
CA GLY A 21 -3.78 10.25 6.72
C GLY A 21 -3.05 9.44 5.64
N GLY A 22 -2.34 10.09 4.72
CA GLY A 22 -1.51 9.40 3.72
C GLY A 22 -0.26 8.77 4.37
N PRO A 23 0.15 7.57 3.93
CA PRO A 23 1.29 6.88 4.54
C PRO A 23 2.62 7.57 4.19
N ARG A 24 3.52 7.71 5.18
CA ARG A 24 4.89 8.20 4.99
C ARG A 24 5.79 7.04 4.56
N ARG A 25 6.25 7.00 3.31
CA ARG A 25 7.09 5.90 2.78
C ARG A 25 7.66 6.18 1.40
N VAL A 26 8.64 5.37 1.00
CA VAL A 26 9.25 5.37 -0.34
C VAL A 26 9.01 4.03 -1.06
N ASN A 27 9.25 3.99 -2.38
CA ASN A 27 9.24 2.78 -3.20
C ASN A 27 7.93 1.96 -3.09
N HIS A 28 6.81 2.65 -2.84
CA HIS A 28 5.48 2.08 -2.96
C HIS A 28 5.07 2.04 -4.43
N ALA A 29 4.08 1.23 -4.75
CA ALA A 29 3.45 1.22 -6.06
C ALA A 29 2.02 1.77 -5.95
N SER A 30 1.51 2.40 -7.00
CA SER A 30 0.15 2.95 -7.01
C SER A 30 -0.60 2.61 -8.29
N ALA A 31 -1.92 2.51 -8.18
CA ALA A 31 -2.83 2.30 -9.29
C ALA A 31 -4.05 3.18 -9.13
N ALA A 32 -4.52 3.79 -10.22
CA ALA A 32 -5.79 4.50 -10.26
C ALA A 32 -6.85 3.61 -10.91
N ILE A 33 -8.00 3.48 -10.25
CA ILE A 33 -9.20 2.80 -10.77
C ILE A 33 -10.38 3.70 -10.45
N GLU A 34 -11.15 4.07 -11.46
CA GLU A 34 -12.27 5.00 -11.35
C GLU A 34 -11.89 6.30 -10.59
N ASP A 35 -12.60 6.64 -9.51
CA ASP A 35 -12.42 7.84 -8.71
C ASP A 35 -11.43 7.64 -7.53
N ARG A 36 -10.65 6.55 -7.54
CA ARG A 36 -9.78 6.14 -6.43
C ARG A 36 -8.33 5.95 -6.88
N VAL A 37 -7.42 6.34 -6.00
CA VAL A 37 -5.99 6.02 -6.12
C VAL A 37 -5.60 5.09 -4.99
N TYR A 38 -5.06 3.93 -5.35
CA TYR A 38 -4.61 2.90 -4.41
C TYR A 38 -3.10 2.94 -4.30
N LEU A 39 -2.58 2.74 -3.09
CA LEU A 39 -1.17 2.66 -2.77
C LEU A 39 -0.88 1.32 -2.10
N PHE A 40 0.14 0.61 -2.58
CA PHE A 40 0.52 -0.73 -2.15
C PHE A 40 1.93 -0.72 -1.56
N GLY A 41 2.06 -1.25 -0.35
CA GLY A 41 3.34 -1.50 0.30
C GLY A 41 4.25 -0.28 0.41
N GLY A 42 5.55 -0.48 0.21
CA GLY A 42 6.60 0.53 0.35
C GLY A 42 7.48 0.33 1.58
N TYR A 43 8.39 1.27 1.79
CA TYR A 43 9.37 1.26 2.89
C TYR A 43 9.29 2.54 3.71
N CYS A 44 9.25 2.41 5.03
CA CYS A 44 9.36 3.52 5.98
C CYS A 44 10.29 3.11 7.11
N SER A 45 11.37 3.88 7.33
CA SER A 45 12.34 3.62 8.39
C SER A 45 11.88 4.06 9.78
N LEU A 46 10.83 4.88 9.88
CA LEU A 46 10.32 5.42 11.15
C LEU A 46 9.06 4.70 11.65
N ASP A 47 8.41 3.88 10.81
CA ASP A 47 7.31 3.04 11.27
C ASP A 47 7.91 1.83 11.98
N SER A 48 7.43 1.55 13.19
CA SER A 48 7.79 0.39 14.01
C SER A 48 7.27 -0.95 13.46
N THR A 49 7.06 -1.07 12.14
CA THR A 49 6.60 -2.26 11.42
C THR A 49 7.26 -2.33 10.03
N PRO A 50 7.47 -3.50 9.39
CA PRO A 50 8.08 -4.76 9.82
C PRO A 50 9.62 -4.74 9.67
N TYR A 51 10.19 -3.57 9.40
CA TYR A 51 11.62 -3.40 9.06
C TYR A 51 12.51 -3.17 10.28
N SER A 52 11.92 -3.05 11.49
CA SER A 52 12.68 -2.96 12.74
C SER A 52 13.06 -4.34 13.23
N GLU A 53 14.23 -4.48 13.85
CA GLU A 53 14.69 -5.75 14.48
C GLU A 53 13.70 -6.27 15.54
N GLN A 54 12.84 -5.40 16.09
CA GLN A 54 11.76 -5.74 17.02
C GLN A 54 10.42 -6.16 16.34
N ALA A 55 10.31 -6.12 15.01
CA ALA A 55 9.14 -6.67 14.31
C ALA A 55 9.20 -8.20 14.33
N THR A 56 8.74 -8.72 15.46
CA THR A 56 8.69 -10.13 15.86
C THR A 56 8.01 -11.02 14.83
N ARG A 57 8.80 -11.70 13.97
CA ARG A 57 8.50 -13.02 13.34
C ARG A 57 7.15 -13.21 12.61
N THR A 58 6.33 -12.19 12.47
CA THR A 58 5.09 -12.21 11.70
C THR A 58 5.37 -11.61 10.34
N VAL A 59 5.22 -12.42 9.30
CA VAL A 59 5.19 -11.93 7.93
C VAL A 59 4.02 -10.96 7.83
N THR A 60 4.31 -9.68 7.93
CA THR A 60 3.32 -8.64 7.70
C THR A 60 2.90 -8.72 6.24
N THR A 61 1.61 -8.78 5.99
CA THR A 61 1.04 -8.68 4.66
C THR A 61 1.23 -7.26 4.10
N ILE A 62 1.24 -7.14 2.78
CA ILE A 62 1.28 -5.84 2.11
C ILE A 62 0.05 -5.01 2.51
N ASP A 63 0.29 -3.78 2.95
CA ASP A 63 -0.79 -2.85 3.26
C ASP A 63 -1.28 -2.13 2.00
N VAL A 64 -2.55 -1.73 2.03
CA VAL A 64 -3.19 -1.00 0.94
C VAL A 64 -3.87 0.24 1.50
N PHE A 65 -3.56 1.40 0.93
CA PHE A 65 -4.22 2.67 1.22
C PHE A 65 -5.01 3.12 -0.01
N CYS A 66 -6.11 3.82 0.22
CA CYS A 66 -6.95 4.39 -0.83
C CYS A 66 -7.14 5.88 -0.58
N LEU A 67 -6.85 6.68 -1.60
CA LEU A 67 -7.23 8.09 -1.69
C LEU A 67 -8.53 8.18 -2.50
N HIS A 68 -9.51 8.87 -1.95
CA HIS A 68 -10.70 9.25 -2.70
C HIS A 68 -10.44 10.59 -3.41
N SER A 69 -10.48 10.60 -4.74
CA SER A 69 -10.06 11.75 -5.56
C SER A 69 -10.91 13.02 -5.37
N THR A 70 -12.18 12.87 -4.99
CA THR A 70 -13.08 14.00 -4.71
C THR A 70 -12.87 14.58 -3.32
N THR A 71 -12.85 13.73 -2.28
CA THR A 71 -12.74 14.21 -0.89
C THR A 71 -11.30 14.48 -0.46
N MET A 72 -10.33 14.02 -1.26
CA MET A 72 -8.90 14.12 -0.99
C MET A 72 -8.51 13.52 0.38
N ARG A 73 -9.22 12.48 0.82
CA ARG A 73 -8.97 11.76 2.08
C ARG A 73 -8.38 10.38 1.83
N TRP A 74 -7.33 10.08 2.57
CA TRP A 74 -6.72 8.75 2.62
C TRP A 74 -7.43 7.86 3.64
N LYS A 75 -7.55 6.58 3.31
CA LYS A 75 -8.03 5.52 4.20
C LYS A 75 -7.16 4.28 4.03
N LYS A 76 -6.69 3.69 5.13
CA LYS A 76 -6.10 2.35 5.10
C LYS A 76 -7.23 1.33 4.89
N LEU A 77 -7.09 0.47 3.88
CA LEU A 77 -8.12 -0.51 3.52
C LEU A 77 -8.00 -1.83 4.30
N ARG A 78 -6.86 -2.08 4.95
CA ARG A 78 -6.57 -3.33 5.67
C ARG A 78 -5.88 -3.02 7.00
N ASP A 79 -6.40 -3.54 8.11
CA ASP A 79 -5.69 -3.55 9.38
C ASP A 79 -4.90 -4.86 9.49
N ASN A 80 -3.62 -4.76 9.84
CA ASN A 80 -2.69 -5.89 9.91
C ASN A 80 -2.82 -6.68 11.22
N ASP A 81 -3.87 -6.46 12.02
CA ASP A 81 -4.00 -7.04 13.36
C ASP A 81 -4.72 -8.40 13.38
N GLY A 82 -5.14 -8.92 12.22
CA GLY A 82 -5.89 -10.17 12.14
C GLY A 82 -7.28 -10.11 12.78
N THR A 83 -7.73 -8.94 13.22
CA THR A 83 -9.08 -8.70 13.76
C THR A 83 -9.93 -8.00 12.71
N ASP A 84 -10.14 -8.71 11.61
CA ASP A 84 -10.90 -8.22 10.46
C ASP A 84 -12.33 -7.82 10.88
N LYS A 85 -12.51 -6.53 11.22
CA LYS A 85 -13.83 -5.91 11.46
C LYS A 85 -14.42 -5.33 10.17
N VAL A 86 -13.77 -5.50 9.02
CA VAL A 86 -14.39 -5.27 7.71
C VAL A 86 -15.13 -6.53 7.30
N LYS A 87 -16.28 -6.77 7.94
CA LYS A 87 -17.06 -8.01 7.80
C LYS A 87 -17.60 -8.35 6.40
N ASN A 88 -17.40 -7.56 5.34
CA ASN A 88 -18.20 -7.72 4.13
C ASN A 88 -17.51 -7.47 2.76
N ILE A 89 -16.19 -7.59 2.60
CA ILE A 89 -15.62 -7.51 1.23
C ILE A 89 -14.73 -8.68 0.81
N ILE A 90 -14.00 -9.38 1.70
CA ILE A 90 -13.11 -10.46 1.25
C ILE A 90 -13.12 -11.62 2.25
N ASP A 91 -13.30 -12.83 1.73
CA ASP A 91 -13.42 -14.10 2.45
C ASP A 91 -12.30 -14.31 3.50
N ARG A 92 -12.69 -14.87 4.65
CA ARG A 92 -11.86 -15.16 5.84
C ARG A 92 -10.70 -16.13 5.57
N ASN A 93 -10.65 -16.75 4.40
CA ASN A 93 -9.56 -17.61 3.93
C ASN A 93 -8.49 -16.89 3.09
N SER A 94 -8.64 -15.59 2.77
CA SER A 94 -7.78 -14.88 1.80
C SER A 94 -6.41 -14.41 2.33
N PHE A 95 -6.10 -14.66 3.60
CA PHE A 95 -4.83 -14.24 4.20
C PHE A 95 -3.62 -15.07 3.78
N LYS A 96 -3.83 -16.33 3.37
CA LYS A 96 -2.73 -17.20 2.92
C LYS A 96 -2.06 -16.70 1.64
N ASP A 97 -2.84 -16.02 0.79
CA ASP A 97 -2.42 -15.59 -0.54
C ASP A 97 -2.12 -14.09 -0.63
N THR A 98 -2.18 -13.36 0.50
CA THR A 98 -1.81 -11.94 0.50
C THR A 98 -0.27 -11.83 0.46
N PRO A 99 0.30 -11.06 -0.50
CA PRO A 99 1.75 -10.91 -0.59
C PRO A 99 2.35 -10.35 0.70
N TYR A 100 3.56 -10.79 1.03
CA TYR A 100 4.34 -10.16 2.10
C TYR A 100 4.58 -8.67 1.81
N MET A 101 4.72 -7.89 2.89
CA MET A 101 5.01 -6.46 2.87
C MET A 101 6.32 -6.19 2.13
N ARG A 102 6.26 -5.41 1.05
CA ARG A 102 7.39 -5.24 0.13
C ARG A 102 7.47 -3.84 -0.45
N TYR A 103 8.64 -3.52 -0.98
CA TYR A 103 8.93 -2.27 -1.69
C TYR A 103 9.60 -2.54 -3.03
N GLY A 104 9.60 -1.56 -3.93
CA GLY A 104 10.21 -1.66 -5.25
C GLY A 104 9.52 -2.67 -6.17
N HIS A 105 8.24 -2.94 -5.93
CA HIS A 105 7.38 -3.75 -6.80
C HIS A 105 6.66 -2.87 -7.80
N ALA A 106 6.06 -3.50 -8.82
CA ALA A 106 5.17 -2.84 -9.76
C ALA A 106 3.72 -3.27 -9.48
N VAL A 107 2.78 -2.35 -9.76
CA VAL A 107 1.37 -2.69 -9.88
C VAL A 107 0.83 -2.17 -11.20
N THR A 108 -0.19 -2.83 -11.75
CA THR A 108 -0.86 -2.38 -12.97
C THR A 108 -2.37 -2.61 -12.87
N PRO A 109 -3.19 -1.55 -13.05
CA PRO A 109 -4.63 -1.70 -13.15
C PRO A 109 -5.03 -2.29 -14.51
N TYR A 110 -5.91 -3.27 -14.51
CA TYR A 110 -6.48 -3.86 -15.72
C TYR A 110 -7.82 -4.54 -15.42
N ASN A 111 -8.88 -4.20 -16.18
CA ASN A 111 -10.25 -4.73 -16.02
C ASN A 111 -10.73 -4.76 -14.56
N ASP A 112 -10.72 -3.59 -13.92
CA ASP A 112 -11.14 -3.34 -12.53
C ASP A 112 -10.38 -4.17 -11.48
N LYS A 113 -9.19 -4.66 -11.85
CA LYS A 113 -8.29 -5.42 -10.98
C LYS A 113 -6.94 -4.73 -10.94
N VAL A 114 -6.16 -5.03 -9.89
CA VAL A 114 -4.76 -4.62 -9.79
C VAL A 114 -3.89 -5.87 -9.75
N TYR A 115 -2.93 -5.93 -10.67
CA TYR A 115 -1.92 -6.98 -10.73
C TYR A 115 -0.64 -6.46 -10.07
N LEU A 116 0.05 -7.30 -9.30
CA LEU A 116 1.24 -6.93 -8.54
C LEU A 116 2.36 -7.94 -8.81
N TRP A 117 3.57 -7.47 -9.08
CA TRP A 117 4.74 -8.35 -9.25
C TRP A 117 6.05 -7.70 -8.80
N GLY A 118 7.02 -8.58 -8.53
CA GLY A 118 8.36 -8.18 -8.12
C GLY A 118 8.42 -7.60 -6.71
N GLY A 119 9.42 -6.75 -6.51
CA GLY A 119 9.77 -6.18 -5.21
C GLY A 119 10.37 -7.19 -4.24
N ARG A 120 10.85 -6.65 -3.12
CA ARG A 120 11.46 -7.39 -2.02
C ARG A 120 11.18 -6.70 -0.69
N ASN A 121 11.57 -7.35 0.38
CA ASN A 121 11.88 -6.70 1.65
C ASN A 121 13.23 -7.23 2.16
N ASP A 122 13.61 -6.89 3.38
CA ASP A 122 14.91 -7.29 3.93
C ASP A 122 14.94 -8.79 4.31
N GLN A 123 13.77 -9.42 4.44
CA GLN A 123 13.60 -10.83 4.79
C GLN A 123 13.39 -11.74 3.56
N TYR A 124 12.67 -11.28 2.54
CA TYR A 124 12.15 -12.03 1.40
C TYR A 124 12.43 -11.29 0.07
N GLY A 125 12.82 -12.00 -0.98
CA GLY A 125 13.08 -11.44 -2.31
C GLY A 125 13.52 -12.52 -3.31
N PRO A 126 13.65 -12.19 -4.61
CA PRO A 126 13.95 -13.16 -5.68
C PRO A 126 15.33 -13.85 -5.57
N GLY A 127 16.15 -13.47 -4.58
CA GLY A 127 17.46 -14.08 -4.32
C GLY A 127 17.54 -14.99 -3.09
N LYS A 128 16.41 -15.28 -2.43
CA LYS A 128 16.34 -16.31 -1.37
C LYS A 128 15.48 -17.47 -1.84
N GLU A 129 15.89 -18.10 -2.93
CA GLU A 129 15.56 -19.51 -3.11
C GLU A 129 16.30 -20.26 -2.00
N GLU A 130 15.54 -20.72 -1.01
CA GLU A 130 16.01 -21.74 -0.09
C GLU A 130 16.38 -22.95 -0.95
N ASN A 131 17.67 -23.27 -1.01
CA ASN A 131 18.15 -24.56 -1.48
C ASN A 131 17.34 -25.65 -0.74
N LYS A 132 16.40 -26.26 -1.44
CA LYS A 132 15.78 -27.54 -1.06
C LYS A 132 16.52 -28.67 -1.74
#